data_AF-A0A833PG86-F1
#
_entry.id   AF-A0A833PG86-F1
#
_cell.length_a   1.000
_cell.length_b   1.000
_cell.length_c   1.000
_cell.angle_alpha   90.00
_cell.angle_beta   90.00
_cell.angle_gamma   90.00
#
_symmetry.space_group_name_H-M   'P 1'
#
loop_
_entity.id
_entity.type
_entity.pdbx_description
1 polymer ?
#
loop_
_entity_poly.entity_id
_entity_poly.type
_entity_poly.pdbx_seq_one_letter_code
_entity_poly.pdbx_strand_id
1 'polypeptide(L)'
;MKKLLLVCALAFGSLAHADECESLHQLAGTIADARMGGMSQNQALDIAENSELPEIAVYLVNHAYDLDLMGTDKDKRIEVQLFQTEIYIMCKEYLNDL
;
A
#
# COMPACT_ATOMS: atom_id res chain seq x y z
N MET A 1 -6.69 -1.54 18.17
CA MET A 1 -5.45 -1.46 17.35
C MET A 1 -4.65 -2.77 17.36
N LYS A 2 -5.30 -3.94 17.21
CA LYS A 2 -4.63 -5.26 17.15
C LYS A 2 -4.99 -6.06 15.88
N LYS A 3 -5.71 -5.44 14.95
CA LYS A 3 -6.21 -6.10 13.71
C LYS A 3 -5.42 -5.73 12.45
N LEU A 4 -4.59 -4.68 12.49
CA LEU A 4 -3.80 -4.23 11.34
C LEU A 4 -2.51 -5.05 11.16
N LEU A 5 -1.96 -5.57 12.27
CA LEU A 5 -0.72 -6.35 12.31
C LEU A 5 -0.85 -7.80 11.80
N LEU A 6 -2.08 -8.28 11.55
CA LEU A 6 -2.30 -9.65 11.08
C LEU A 6 -2.43 -9.76 9.55
N VAL A 7 -2.45 -8.64 8.83
CA VAL A 7 -2.61 -8.63 7.37
C VAL A 7 -1.27 -8.81 6.64
N CYS A 8 -0.13 -8.54 7.30
CA CYS A 8 1.18 -8.65 6.65
C CYS A 8 1.73 -10.10 6.61
N ALA A 9 1.31 -10.99 7.52
CA ALA A 9 1.95 -12.30 7.70
C ALA A 9 1.39 -13.44 6.82
N LEU A 10 0.53 -13.16 5.83
CA LEU A 10 -0.10 -14.20 4.98
C LEU A 10 0.16 -14.04 3.48
N ALA A 11 0.82 -12.98 3.03
CA ALA A 11 0.89 -12.67 1.60
C ALA A 11 2.07 -13.30 0.84
N PHE A 12 3.11 -13.80 1.52
CA PHE A 12 4.36 -14.20 0.85
C PHE A 12 4.77 -15.65 1.09
N GLY A 13 3.78 -16.52 1.24
CA GLY A 13 3.96 -17.97 1.33
C GLY A 13 3.50 -18.68 0.07
N SER A 14 4.40 -18.86 -0.89
CA SER A 14 4.35 -19.76 -2.06
C SER A 14 3.75 -19.24 -3.39
N LEU A 15 4.65 -19.06 -4.37
CA LEU A 15 4.53 -19.40 -5.80
C LEU A 15 3.10 -19.47 -6.38
N ALA A 16 2.45 -18.32 -6.53
CA ALA A 16 1.40 -18.09 -7.52
C ALA A 16 1.34 -16.59 -7.85
N HIS A 17 1.83 -16.20 -9.04
CA HIS A 17 1.89 -14.82 -9.55
C HIS A 17 0.54 -14.06 -9.64
N ALA A 18 -0.56 -14.66 -9.18
CA ALA A 18 -1.86 -14.02 -9.11
C ALA A 18 -2.03 -13.14 -7.86
N ASP A 19 -1.40 -13.50 -6.73
CA ASP A 19 -1.75 -12.92 -5.42
C ASP A 19 -0.79 -11.82 -4.94
N GLU A 20 0.41 -11.71 -5.50
CA GLU A 20 1.41 -10.71 -5.08
C GLU A 20 0.97 -9.27 -5.42
N CYS A 21 0.51 -9.03 -6.65
CA CYS A 21 0.03 -7.70 -7.05
C CYS A 21 -1.24 -7.29 -6.32
N GLU A 22 -2.12 -8.26 -6.04
CA GLU A 22 -3.32 -8.03 -5.23
C GLU A 22 -2.94 -7.68 -3.77
N SER A 23 -1.93 -8.35 -3.22
CA SER A 23 -1.40 -8.04 -1.89
C SER A 23 -0.80 -6.63 -1.83
N LEU A 24 -0.06 -6.22 -2.86
CA LEU A 24 0.49 -4.86 -2.96
C LEU A 24 -0.62 -3.81 -3.11
N HIS A 25 -1.64 -4.08 -3.93
CA HIS A 25 -2.84 -3.24 -4.06
C HIS A 25 -3.55 -3.03 -2.71
N GLN A 26 -3.72 -4.10 -1.94
CA GLN A 26 -4.35 -4.05 -0.63
C GLN A 26 -3.48 -3.33 0.41
N LEU A 27 -2.17 -3.55 0.37
CA LEU A 27 -1.22 -2.85 1.24
C LEU A 27 -1.21 -1.34 0.96
N ALA A 28 -1.19 -0.94 -0.31
CA ALA A 28 -1.32 0.45 -0.75
C ALA A 28 -2.60 1.08 -0.20
N GLY A 29 -3.74 0.39 -0.31
CA GLY A 29 -5.02 0.83 0.26
C GLY A 29 -4.96 1.04 1.76
N THR A 30 -4.38 0.08 2.47
CA THR A 30 -4.23 0.13 3.93
C THR A 30 -3.40 1.33 4.37
N ILE A 31 -2.31 1.62 3.68
CA ILE A 31 -1.44 2.78 3.96
C ILE A 31 -2.18 4.09 3.69
N ALA A 32 -2.87 4.18 2.56
CA ALA A 32 -3.64 5.37 2.18
C ALA A 32 -4.81 5.64 3.14
N ASP A 33 -5.52 4.60 3.57
CA ASP A 33 -6.57 4.69 4.60
C ASP A 33 -5.99 5.14 5.95
N ALA A 34 -4.82 4.63 6.33
CA ALA A 34 -4.14 5.06 7.55
C ALA A 34 -3.77 6.55 7.50
N ARG A 35 -3.28 7.04 6.34
CA ARG A 35 -3.02 8.47 6.10
C ARG A 35 -4.31 9.29 6.22
N MET A 36 -5.39 8.87 5.56
CA MET A 36 -6.70 9.55 5.67
C MET A 36 -7.23 9.57 7.12
N GLY A 37 -6.90 8.55 7.91
CA GLY A 37 -7.19 8.46 9.35
C GLY A 37 -6.31 9.35 10.24
N GLY A 38 -5.37 10.11 9.68
CA GLY A 38 -4.51 11.04 10.42
C GLY A 38 -3.20 10.44 10.93
N MET A 39 -2.79 9.27 10.44
CA MET A 39 -1.42 8.78 10.69
C MET A 39 -0.41 9.76 10.07
N SER A 40 0.68 10.05 10.78
CA SER A 40 1.78 10.86 10.25
C SER A 40 2.74 10.00 9.42
N GLN A 41 3.43 10.62 8.46
CA GLN A 41 4.39 9.93 7.60
C GLN A 41 5.49 9.25 8.41
N ASN A 42 6.05 9.93 9.41
CA ASN A 42 7.08 9.36 10.27
C ASN A 42 6.60 8.10 11.01
N GLN A 43 5.34 8.06 11.44
CA GLN A 43 4.77 6.85 12.07
C GLN A 43 4.57 5.72 11.05
N ALA A 44 4.13 6.04 9.84
CA ALA A 44 3.96 5.05 8.78
C ALA A 44 5.31 4.47 8.33
N LEU A 45 6.36 5.31 8.24
CA LEU A 45 7.72 4.89 7.90
C LEU A 45 8.32 3.98 8.98
N ASP A 46 8.18 4.32 10.27
CA ASP A 46 8.64 3.47 11.37
C ASP A 46 8.03 2.06 11.32
N ILE A 47 6.74 1.95 10.98
CA ILE A 47 6.07 0.66 10.78
C ILE A 47 6.61 -0.06 9.54
N ALA A 48 6.79 0.65 8.42
CA ALA A 48 7.24 0.10 7.16
C ALA A 48 8.67 -0.46 7.26
N GLU A 49 9.59 0.27 7.89
CA GLU A 49 10.99 -0.11 8.09
C GLU A 49 11.15 -1.40 8.91
N ASN A 50 10.17 -1.72 9.76
CA ASN A 50 10.16 -2.91 10.61
C ASN A 50 9.25 -4.04 10.06
N SER A 51 8.80 -3.95 8.80
CA SER A 51 7.96 -4.96 8.16
C SER A 51 8.76 -6.11 7.55
N GLU A 52 8.07 -7.15 7.04
CA GLU A 52 8.72 -8.28 6.35
C GLU A 52 9.35 -7.89 5.02
N LEU A 53 8.85 -6.81 4.37
CA LEU A 53 9.36 -6.28 3.11
C LEU A 53 9.59 -4.76 3.23
N PRO A 54 10.62 -4.32 3.98
CA PRO A 54 10.82 -2.91 4.30
C PRO A 54 10.93 -1.99 3.08
N GLU A 55 11.67 -2.40 2.05
CA GLU A 55 11.91 -1.58 0.86
C GLU A 55 10.59 -1.26 0.12
N ILE A 56 9.75 -2.27 -0.07
CA ILE A 56 8.45 -2.13 -0.72
C ILE A 56 7.51 -1.30 0.17
N ALA A 57 7.45 -1.62 1.46
CA ALA A 57 6.56 -0.90 2.39
C ALA A 57 6.94 0.59 2.48
N VAL A 58 8.23 0.92 2.56
CA VAL A 58 8.72 2.31 2.59
C VAL A 58 8.41 3.03 1.28
N TYR A 59 8.59 2.37 0.13
CA TYR A 59 8.20 2.93 -1.17
C TYR A 59 6.71 3.29 -1.19
N LEU A 60 5.85 2.34 -0.81
CA LEU A 60 4.40 2.55 -0.78
C LEU A 60 3.99 3.67 0.20
N VAL A 61 4.65 3.77 1.35
CA VAL A 61 4.43 4.87 2.29
C VAL A 61 4.77 6.22 1.66
N ASN A 62 5.94 6.37 1.05
CA ASN A 62 6.30 7.65 0.44
C ASN A 62 5.30 8.04 -0.66
N HIS A 63 4.96 7.12 -1.57
CA HIS A 63 4.00 7.38 -2.65
C HIS A 63 2.60 7.73 -2.11
N ALA A 64 2.14 7.00 -1.08
CA ALA A 64 0.86 7.27 -0.44
C ALA A 64 0.80 8.64 0.24
N TYR A 65 1.93 9.23 0.67
CA TYR A 65 1.97 10.56 1.29
C TYR A 65 2.15 11.70 0.30
N ASP A 66 2.54 11.39 -0.93
CA ASP A 66 2.58 12.33 -2.05
C ASP A 66 1.21 12.54 -2.72
N LEU A 67 0.21 11.70 -2.44
CA LEU A 67 -1.14 11.85 -3.04
C LEU A 67 -1.79 13.20 -2.70
N ASP A 68 -2.52 13.77 -3.65
CA ASP A 68 -3.27 15.02 -3.46
C ASP A 68 -4.65 14.74 -2.83
N LEU A 69 -4.70 14.64 -1.51
CA LEU A 69 -5.93 14.37 -0.76
C LEU A 69 -6.74 15.64 -0.44
N MET A 70 -6.81 16.57 -1.38
CA MET A 70 -7.62 17.80 -1.28
C MET A 70 -9.07 17.55 -1.73
N GLY A 71 -9.98 18.43 -1.32
CA GLY A 71 -11.40 18.35 -1.72
C GLY A 71 -12.27 17.49 -0.79
N THR A 72 -13.34 16.94 -1.36
CA THR A 72 -14.36 16.18 -0.62
C THR A 72 -13.88 14.77 -0.27
N ASP A 73 -14.58 14.10 0.65
CA ASP A 73 -14.29 12.69 0.97
C ASP A 73 -14.49 11.74 -0.22
N LYS A 74 -15.23 12.18 -1.25
CA LYS A 74 -15.34 11.44 -2.51
C LYS A 74 -14.07 11.60 -3.33
N ASP A 75 -13.55 12.82 -3.45
CA ASP A 75 -12.34 13.12 -4.24
C ASP A 75 -11.13 12.37 -3.66
N LYS A 76 -10.97 12.43 -2.33
CA LYS A 76 -9.94 11.67 -1.61
C LYS A 76 -10.01 10.16 -1.87
N ARG A 77 -11.22 9.60 -1.87
CA ARG A 77 -11.41 8.16 -2.14
C ARG A 77 -11.07 7.78 -3.57
N ILE A 78 -11.36 8.64 -4.53
CA ILE A 78 -10.95 8.44 -5.93
C ILE A 78 -9.43 8.43 -6.00
N GLU A 79 -8.76 9.39 -5.36
CA GLU A 79 -7.30 9.48 -5.35
C GLU A 79 -6.66 8.22 -4.75
N VAL A 80 -7.18 7.73 -3.63
CA VAL A 80 -6.72 6.47 -3.03
C VAL A 80 -6.94 5.28 -3.98
N GLN A 81 -8.10 5.18 -4.64
CA GLN A 81 -8.35 4.10 -5.61
C GLN A 81 -7.41 4.17 -6.81
N LEU A 82 -7.07 5.36 -7.30
CA LEU A 82 -6.10 5.54 -8.37
C LEU A 82 -4.72 5.05 -7.95
N PHE A 83 -4.24 5.45 -6.77
CA PHE A 83 -2.98 4.96 -6.21
C PHE A 83 -2.94 3.42 -6.10
N GLN A 84 -3.97 2.81 -5.52
CA GLN A 84 -4.04 1.36 -5.41
C GLN A 84 -4.02 0.66 -6.78
N THR A 85 -4.70 1.24 -7.76
CA THR A 85 -4.75 0.71 -9.13
C THR A 85 -3.39 0.85 -9.82
N GLU A 86 -2.70 1.96 -9.63
CA GLU A 86 -1.35 2.20 -10.14
C GLU A 86 -0.37 1.13 -9.61
N ILE A 87 -0.37 0.86 -8.30
CA ILE A 87 0.49 -0.17 -7.70
C ILE A 87 0.21 -1.55 -8.30
N TYR A 88 -1.06 -1.89 -8.50
CA TYR A 88 -1.45 -3.17 -9.12
C TYR A 88 -0.91 -3.28 -10.55
N ILE A 89 -1.10 -2.24 -11.36
CA ILE A 89 -0.67 -2.21 -12.76
C ILE A 89 0.86 -2.30 -12.86
N MET A 90 1.59 -1.49 -12.09
CA MET A 90 3.06 -1.54 -12.08
C MET A 90 3.59 -2.94 -11.72
N CYS A 91 2.99 -3.58 -10.73
CA CYS A 91 3.35 -4.95 -10.37
C CYS A 91 3.09 -5.93 -11.52
N LYS A 92 1.93 -5.83 -12.19
CA LYS A 92 1.60 -6.70 -13.33
C LYS A 92 2.53 -6.48 -14.52
N GLU A 93 2.86 -5.23 -14.83
CA GLU A 93 3.81 -4.89 -15.90
C GLU A 93 5.18 -5.48 -15.60
N TYR A 94 5.70 -5.27 -14.38
CA TYR A 94 6.97 -5.86 -13.95
C TYR A 94 7.00 -7.39 -14.09
N LEU A 95 5.92 -8.08 -13.68
CA LEU A 95 5.84 -9.54 -13.79
C LEU A 95 5.72 -10.04 -15.23
N ASN A 96 5.14 -9.25 -16.14
CA ASN A 96 5.03 -9.61 -17.56
C ASN A 96 6.34 -9.43 -18.34
N ASP A 97 7.26 -8.61 -17.82
CA ASP A 97 8.58 -8.34 -18.42
C ASP A 97 9.68 -9.31 -17.96
N LEU A 98 9.36 -10.27 -17.07
CA LEU A 98 10.25 -11.34 -16.58
C LEU A 98 10.12 -12.63 -17.41
#